data_AF-A0A967WWN1-F1
#
_entry.id   AF-A0A967WWN1-F1
#
_cell.length_a   1.000
_cell.length_b   1.000
_cell.length_c   1.000
_cell.angle_alpha   90.00
_cell.angle_beta   90.00
_cell.angle_gamma   90.00
#
_symmetry.space_group_name_H-M   'P 1'
#
loop_
_entity.id
_entity.type
_entity.pdbx_description
1 polymer ?
#
loop_
_entity_poly.entity_id
_entity_poly.type
_entity_poly.pdbx_seq_one_letter_code
_entity_poly.pdbx_strand_id
1 'polypeptide(L)'
;QPAVAGDGLPEKLVKYVPAETLAFFVPLAAAAGTDRPAFLIALLVVGVIGTVAYLWYAARALPDGQRPLIHFYVLAPIAFLCWAIATAPNVADLIGIDSLIAAAILTGAVFLIPITDSILTSLLTKRT
;
A
#
# COMPACT_ATOMS: atom_id res chain seq x y z
N GLN A 1 7.27 -12.22 -32.80
CA GLN A 1 7.44 -10.89 -32.19
C GLN A 1 7.00 -11.03 -30.74
N PRO A 2 7.88 -11.07 -29.73
CA PRO A 2 7.41 -11.33 -28.38
C PRO A 2 6.80 -10.04 -27.83
N ALA A 3 5.57 -10.17 -27.33
CA ALA A 3 4.84 -9.09 -26.69
C ALA A 3 5.60 -8.65 -25.44
N VAL A 4 5.99 -7.38 -25.39
CA VAL A 4 6.29 -6.68 -24.15
C VAL A 4 4.95 -6.53 -23.43
N ALA A 5 4.48 -7.59 -22.76
CA ALA A 5 3.40 -7.51 -21.79
C ALA A 5 4.00 -6.88 -20.52
N GLY A 6 4.40 -5.61 -20.64
CA GLY A 6 4.66 -4.80 -19.46
C GLY A 6 3.29 -4.47 -18.89
N ASP A 7 2.97 -5.08 -17.75
CA ASP A 7 1.78 -4.74 -16.97
C ASP A 7 1.59 -3.22 -16.97
N GLY A 8 0.42 -2.78 -17.44
CA GLY A 8 0.08 -1.38 -17.56
C GLY A 8 0.15 -0.68 -16.21
N LEU A 9 0.43 0.64 -16.21
CA LEU A 9 0.43 1.46 -14.98
C LEU A 9 -0.77 1.20 -14.03
N PRO A 10 -2.00 0.96 -14.51
CA PRO A 10 -3.15 0.65 -13.64
C PRO A 10 -3.02 -0.70 -12.91
N GLU A 11 -2.42 -1.71 -13.54
CA GLU A 11 -2.24 -3.06 -12.97
C GLU A 11 -1.18 -3.06 -11.87
N LYS A 12 -0.26 -2.08 -11.87
CA LYS A 12 0.77 -1.93 -10.82
C LYS A 12 0.22 -1.34 -9.52
N LEU A 13 -0.73 -0.42 -9.58
CA LEU A 13 -1.26 0.23 -8.37
C LEU A 13 -2.01 -0.73 -7.45
N VAL A 14 -2.74 -1.68 -8.04
CA VAL A 14 -3.45 -2.75 -7.31
C VAL A 14 -2.48 -3.70 -6.59
N LYS A 15 -1.20 -3.76 -6.99
CA LYS A 15 -0.22 -4.66 -6.35
C LYS A 15 0.15 -4.24 -4.92
N TYR A 16 0.16 -2.94 -4.62
CA TYR A 16 0.73 -2.47 -3.36
C TYR A 16 -0.25 -2.49 -2.19
N VAL A 17 -1.56 -2.41 -2.47
CA VAL A 17 -2.59 -2.45 -1.43
C VAL A 17 -3.65 -3.48 -1.82
N PRO A 18 -3.65 -4.67 -1.18
CA PRO A 18 -4.69 -5.66 -1.39
C PRO A 18 -6.07 -5.07 -1.05
N ALA A 19 -7.06 -5.34 -1.92
CA ALA A 19 -8.42 -4.83 -1.72
C ALA A 19 -9.03 -5.37 -0.42
N GLU A 20 -8.65 -6.59 -0.03
CA GLU A 20 -9.06 -7.26 1.20
C GLU A 20 -8.57 -6.51 2.45
N THR A 21 -7.36 -5.94 2.42
CA THR A 21 -6.84 -5.16 3.55
C THR A 21 -7.65 -3.87 3.72
N LEU A 22 -7.98 -3.18 2.63
CA LEU A 22 -8.84 -1.98 2.70
C LEU A 22 -10.27 -2.33 3.09
N ALA A 23 -10.83 -3.42 2.55
CA ALA A 23 -12.16 -3.91 2.88
C ALA A 23 -12.29 -4.32 4.35
N PHE A 24 -11.21 -4.81 4.96
CA PHE A 24 -11.12 -5.01 6.41
C PHE A 24 -11.00 -3.69 7.17
N PHE A 25 -10.07 -2.83 6.76
CA PHE A 25 -9.69 -1.64 7.52
C PHE A 25 -10.77 -0.55 7.52
N VAL A 26 -11.29 -0.18 6.34
CA VAL A 26 -12.15 1.01 6.19
C VAL A 26 -13.43 0.91 7.03
N PRO A 27 -14.20 -0.20 7.03
CA PRO A 27 -15.39 -0.31 7.86
C PRO A 27 -15.08 -0.29 9.36
N LEU A 28 -13.98 -0.92 9.78
CA LEU A 28 -13.57 -0.96 11.18
C LEU A 28 -13.07 0.40 11.67
N ALA A 29 -12.33 1.13 10.83
CA ALA A 29 -11.92 2.50 11.09
C ALA A 29 -13.13 3.41 11.22
N ALA A 30 -14.12 3.28 10.34
CA ALA A 30 -15.39 4.02 10.44
C ALA A 30 -16.14 3.70 11.76
N ALA A 31 -16.20 2.42 12.14
CA ALA A 31 -16.84 1.99 13.39
C ALA A 31 -16.07 2.42 14.65
N ALA A 32 -14.75 2.58 14.58
CA ALA A 32 -13.93 3.06 15.67
C ALA A 32 -14.30 4.49 16.07
N GLY A 33 -14.64 5.33 15.08
CA GLY A 33 -14.87 6.76 15.26
C GLY A 33 -13.61 7.51 15.71
N THR A 34 -13.81 8.67 16.34
CA THR A 34 -12.73 9.50 16.92
C THR A 34 -12.46 9.16 18.39
N ASP A 35 -13.40 8.48 19.07
CA ASP A 35 -13.33 8.22 20.52
C ASP A 35 -12.39 7.07 20.91
N ARG A 36 -11.86 6.32 19.93
CA ARG A 36 -11.01 5.14 20.17
C ARG A 36 -9.68 5.22 19.43
N PRO A 37 -8.82 6.21 19.71
CA PRO A 37 -7.55 6.39 19.00
C PRO A 37 -6.63 5.18 19.13
N ALA A 38 -6.57 4.55 20.31
CA ALA A 38 -5.76 3.34 20.53
C ALA A 38 -6.25 2.15 19.68
N PHE A 39 -7.57 2.00 19.51
CA PHE A 39 -8.13 0.96 18.65
C PHE A 39 -7.84 1.24 17.18
N LEU A 40 -7.94 2.50 16.75
CA LEU A 40 -7.60 2.91 15.38
C LEU A 40 -6.11 2.67 15.07
N ILE A 41 -5.20 2.96 16.01
CA ILE A 41 -3.78 2.62 15.91
C ILE A 41 -3.59 1.10 15.80
N ALA A 42 -4.29 0.31 16.62
CA ALA A 42 -4.23 -1.15 16.53
C ALA A 42 -4.69 -1.65 15.15
N LEU A 43 -5.77 -1.09 14.59
CA LEU A 43 -6.24 -1.40 13.25
C LEU A 43 -5.21 -1.03 12.17
N LEU A 44 -4.54 0.11 12.29
CA LEU A 44 -3.46 0.50 11.38
C LEU A 44 -2.29 -0.49 11.44
N VAL A 45 -1.87 -0.89 12.64
CA VAL A 45 -0.80 -1.88 12.83
C VAL A 45 -1.20 -3.23 12.21
N VAL A 46 -2.43 -3.69 12.45
CA VAL A 46 -2.96 -4.92 11.85
C VAL A 46 -3.02 -4.79 10.32
N GLY A 47 -3.44 -3.64 9.79
CA GLY A 47 -3.48 -3.40 8.34
C GLY A 47 -2.09 -3.39 7.69
N VAL A 48 -1.09 -2.79 8.34
CA VAL A 48 0.32 -2.81 7.89
C VAL A 48 0.87 -4.22 7.88
N ILE A 49 0.75 -4.95 9.00
CA ILE A 49 1.24 -6.33 9.10
C ILE A 49 0.49 -7.23 8.13
N GLY A 50 -0.84 -7.08 8.06
CA GLY A 50 -1.72 -7.84 7.17
C GLY A 50 -1.39 -7.63 5.70
N THR A 51 -1.10 -6.39 5.28
CA THR A 51 -0.67 -6.06 3.91
C THR A 51 0.60 -6.83 3.56
N VAL A 52 1.63 -6.73 4.40
CA VAL A 52 2.91 -7.39 4.15
C VAL A 52 2.77 -8.91 4.18
N ALA A 53 2.08 -9.45 5.19
CA ALA A 53 1.88 -10.89 5.34
C ALA A 53 1.07 -11.49 4.18
N TYR A 54 0.02 -10.81 3.74
CA TYR A 54 -0.79 -11.23 2.59
C TYR A 54 0.05 -11.27 1.31
N LEU A 55 0.77 -10.18 1.01
CA LEU A 55 1.59 -10.10 -0.19
C LEU A 55 2.74 -11.11 -0.17
N TRP A 56 3.35 -11.30 1.00
CA TRP A 56 4.40 -12.31 1.19
C TRP A 56 3.86 -13.72 0.96
N TYR A 57 2.69 -14.02 1.49
CA TYR A 57 2.03 -15.31 1.29
C TYR A 57 1.67 -15.53 -0.19
N ALA A 58 1.08 -14.53 -0.85
CA ALA A 58 0.76 -14.58 -2.27
C ALA A 58 2.01 -14.78 -3.15
N ALA A 59 3.13 -14.16 -2.80
CA ALA A 59 4.39 -14.31 -3.52
C ALA A 59 4.97 -15.74 -3.45
N ARG A 60 4.59 -16.57 -2.46
CA ARG A 60 5.03 -17.97 -2.39
C ARG A 60 4.45 -18.84 -3.50
N ALA A 61 3.31 -18.44 -4.07
CA ALA A 61 2.70 -19.12 -5.21
C ALA A 61 3.44 -18.82 -6.54
N LEU A 62 4.32 -17.81 -6.56
CA LEU A 62 5.07 -17.42 -7.74
C LEU A 62 6.39 -18.22 -7.85
N PRO A 63 6.82 -18.55 -9.09
CA PRO A 63 8.15 -19.08 -9.36
C PRO A 63 9.25 -18.17 -8.83
N ASP A 64 10.40 -18.73 -8.42
CA ASP A 64 11.48 -17.98 -7.74
C ASP A 64 11.94 -16.73 -8.50
N GLY A 65 11.98 -16.77 -9.83
CA GLY A 65 12.39 -15.62 -10.69
C GLY A 65 11.31 -14.55 -10.91
N GLN A 66 10.09 -14.75 -10.41
CA GLN A 66 8.97 -13.82 -10.53
C GLN A 66 8.55 -13.20 -9.19
N ARG A 67 9.22 -13.58 -8.10
CA ARG A 67 8.90 -13.05 -6.77
C ARG A 67 9.25 -11.56 -6.67
N PRO A 68 8.41 -10.75 -6.00
CA PRO A 68 8.73 -9.35 -5.75
C PRO A 68 10.02 -9.20 -4.96
N LEU A 69 10.78 -8.15 -5.30
CA LEU A 69 11.99 -7.75 -4.56
C LEU A 69 11.62 -7.19 -3.19
N ILE A 70 12.59 -7.15 -2.27
CA ILE A 70 12.36 -6.75 -0.87
C ILE A 70 11.74 -5.35 -0.74
N HIS A 71 12.12 -4.40 -1.60
CA HIS A 71 11.60 -3.03 -1.53
C HIS A 71 10.09 -2.94 -1.81
N PHE A 72 9.51 -3.91 -2.54
CA PHE A 72 8.06 -3.99 -2.75
C PHE A 72 7.31 -4.12 -1.42
N TYR A 73 7.82 -4.94 -0.49
CA TYR A 73 7.21 -5.14 0.83
C TYR A 73 7.37 -3.93 1.77
N VAL A 74 8.22 -2.95 1.41
CA VAL A 74 8.34 -1.67 2.12
C VAL A 74 7.39 -0.63 1.51
N LEU A 75 7.26 -0.62 0.18
CA LEU A 75 6.35 0.28 -0.53
C LEU A 75 4.88 -0.06 -0.29
N ALA A 76 4.53 -1.34 -0.15
CA ALA A 76 3.18 -1.80 0.12
C ALA A 76 2.55 -1.22 1.41
N PRO A 77 3.19 -1.31 2.60
CA PRO A 77 2.64 -0.71 3.82
C PRO A 77 2.61 0.82 3.74
N ILE A 78 3.54 1.47 3.05
CA ILE A 78 3.46 2.92 2.81
C ILE A 78 2.23 3.26 1.97
N ALA A 79 1.98 2.50 0.90
CA ALA A 79 0.78 2.66 0.08
C ALA A 79 -0.48 2.47 0.92
N PHE A 80 -0.54 1.43 1.75
CA PHE A 80 -1.66 1.19 2.66
C PHE A 80 -1.90 2.39 3.59
N LEU A 81 -0.85 2.95 4.20
CA LEU A 81 -0.99 4.11 5.08
C LEU A 81 -1.51 5.33 4.34
N CYS A 82 -1.03 5.61 3.12
CA CYS A 82 -1.55 6.71 2.30
C CYS A 82 -3.05 6.52 1.97
N TRP A 83 -3.46 5.28 1.67
CA TRP A 83 -4.88 4.95 1.48
C TRP A 83 -5.69 5.11 2.77
N ALA A 84 -5.19 4.60 3.90
CA ALA A 84 -5.85 4.70 5.19
C ALA A 84 -6.07 6.17 5.61
N ILE A 85 -5.05 7.01 5.46
CA ILE A 85 -5.11 8.45 5.74
C ILE A 85 -6.19 9.14 4.89
N ALA A 86 -6.26 8.82 3.60
CA ALA A 86 -7.18 9.49 2.68
C ALA A 86 -8.62 8.94 2.71
N THR A 87 -8.82 7.70 3.15
CA THR A 87 -10.15 7.06 3.14
C THR A 87 -10.84 7.02 4.51
N ALA A 88 -10.11 7.26 5.60
CA ALA A 88 -10.64 7.29 6.96
C ALA A 88 -10.32 8.65 7.62
N PRO A 89 -11.29 9.59 7.73
CA PRO A 89 -11.05 10.93 8.28
C PRO A 89 -10.45 10.92 9.69
N ASN A 90 -10.88 9.98 10.53
CA ASN A 90 -10.35 9.80 11.87
C ASN A 90 -8.85 9.40 11.89
N VAL A 91 -8.31 8.83 10.80
CA VAL A 91 -6.87 8.57 10.66
C VAL A 91 -6.11 9.85 10.32
N ALA A 92 -6.67 10.71 9.46
CA ALA A 92 -6.10 12.03 9.18
C ALA A 92 -6.09 12.91 10.45
N ASP A 93 -7.16 12.84 11.23
CA ASP A 93 -7.27 13.54 12.52
C ASP A 93 -6.21 13.08 13.53
N LEU A 94 -5.86 11.78 13.57
CA LEU A 94 -4.80 11.26 14.45
C LEU A 94 -3.44 11.94 14.23
N ILE A 95 -3.16 12.36 13.01
CA ILE A 95 -1.91 13.03 12.63
C ILE A 95 -2.09 14.54 12.42
N GLY A 96 -3.27 15.07 12.73
CA GLY A 96 -3.55 16.51 12.73
C GLY A 96 -3.56 17.15 11.34
N ILE A 97 -3.95 16.42 10.30
CA ILE A 97 -4.05 16.95 8.94
C ILE A 97 -5.49 16.99 8.45
N ASP A 98 -5.79 17.94 7.57
CA ASP A 98 -7.12 18.06 6.96
C ASP A 98 -7.31 17.14 5.75
N SER A 99 -8.56 17.09 5.27
CA SER A 99 -8.95 16.27 4.11
C SER A 99 -8.26 16.65 2.79
N LEU A 100 -7.87 17.91 2.61
CA LEU A 100 -7.19 18.37 1.41
C LEU A 100 -5.75 17.83 1.39
N ILE A 101 -5.04 17.93 2.52
CA ILE A 101 -3.70 17.37 2.68
C ILE A 101 -3.74 15.85 2.55
N ALA A 102 -4.71 15.17 3.17
CA ALA A 102 -4.88 13.73 3.04
C ALA A 102 -5.09 13.29 1.58
N ALA A 103 -5.94 14.00 0.83
CA ALA A 103 -6.15 13.76 -0.59
C ALA A 103 -4.90 14.03 -1.43
N ALA A 104 -4.13 15.08 -1.10
CA ALA A 104 -2.87 15.40 -1.76
C ALA A 104 -1.80 14.31 -1.52
N ILE A 105 -1.72 13.76 -0.30
CA ILE A 105 -0.85 12.63 0.05
C ILE A 105 -1.18 11.42 -0.82
N LEU A 106 -2.46 11.02 -0.89
CA LEU A 106 -2.87 9.87 -1.70
C LEU A 106 -2.58 10.12 -3.19
N THR A 107 -2.92 11.31 -3.69
CA THR A 107 -2.65 11.69 -5.08
C THR A 107 -1.16 11.56 -5.40
N GLY A 108 -0.30 12.12 -4.55
CA GLY A 108 1.14 11.99 -4.69
C GLY A 108 1.60 10.53 -4.63
N ALA A 109 1.13 9.76 -3.65
CA ALA A 109 1.49 8.36 -3.46
C ALA A 109 1.14 7.48 -4.67
N VAL A 110 -0.02 7.70 -5.29
CA VAL A 110 -0.49 6.97 -6.49
C VAL A 110 0.48 7.15 -7.67
N PHE A 111 1.18 8.27 -7.78
CA PHE A 111 2.22 8.44 -8.81
C PHE A 111 3.61 8.03 -8.34
N LEU A 112 3.98 8.43 -7.12
CA LEU A 112 5.34 8.28 -6.61
C LEU A 112 5.69 6.82 -6.29
N ILE A 113 4.75 6.03 -5.77
CA ILE A 113 5.03 4.65 -5.37
C ILE A 113 5.39 3.76 -6.58
N PRO A 114 4.59 3.74 -7.68
CA PRO A 114 4.96 2.98 -8.87
C PRO A 114 6.26 3.44 -9.54
N ILE A 115 6.52 4.75 -9.54
CA ILE A 115 7.77 5.32 -10.07
C ILE A 115 8.96 4.83 -9.24
N THR A 116 8.85 4.94 -7.91
CA THR A 116 9.88 4.52 -6.97
C THR A 116 10.17 3.03 -7.11
N ASP A 117 9.13 2.19 -7.18
CA ASP A 117 9.29 0.75 -7.39
C ASP A 117 10.01 0.43 -8.71
N SER A 118 9.63 1.11 -9.79
CA SER A 118 10.21 0.89 -11.12
C SER A 118 11.70 1.28 -11.16
N ILE A 119 12.06 2.40 -10.51
CA ILE A 119 13.45 2.86 -10.39
C ILE A 119 14.26 1.89 -9.54
N LEU A 120 13.76 1.51 -8.35
CA LEU A 120 14.45 0.60 -7.44
C LEU A 120 14.68 -0.77 -8.07
N THR A 121 13.66 -1.32 -8.74
CA THR A 121 13.78 -2.58 -9.48
C THR A 121 14.84 -2.48 -10.56
N SER A 122 14.81 -1.42 -11.37
CA SER A 122 15.79 -1.22 -12.46
C SER A 122 17.24 -1.10 -11.95
N LEU A 123 17.44 -0.44 -10.81
CA LEU A 123 18.77 -0.26 -10.21
C LEU A 123 19.30 -1.55 -9.58
N LEU A 124 18.45 -2.32 -8.91
CA LEU A 124 18.84 -3.56 -8.24
C LEU A 124 19.10 -4.68 -9.23
N THR A 125 18.25 -4.85 -10.26
CA THR A 125 18.45 -5.86 -11.30
C THR A 125 19.67 -5.59 -12.18
N LYS A 126 20.08 -4.32 -12.37
CA LYS A 126 21.33 -4.00 -13.08
C LYS A 126 22.60 -4.33 -12.30
N ARG A 127 22.53 -4.50 -10.98
CA ARG A 127 23.69 -4.76 -10.11
C ARG A 127 23.97 -6.25 -9.88
N THR A 128 23.00 -7.12 -10.15
CA THR A 128 23.10 -8.59 -10.11
C THR A 128 23.31 -9.17 -11.49
#